data_AF-A0A167RV29-F1
#
_entry.id   AF-A0A167RV29-F1
#
_cell.length_a   1.000
_cell.length_b   1.000
_cell.length_c   1.000
_cell.angle_alpha   90.00
_cell.angle_beta   90.00
_cell.angle_gamma   90.00
#
_symmetry.space_group_name_H-M   'P 1'
#
loop_
_entity.id
_entity.type
_entity.pdbx_description
1 polymer ?
#
loop_
_entity_poly.entity_id
_entity_poly.type
_entity_poly.pdbx_seq_one_letter_code
_entity_poly.pdbx_strand_id
1 'polypeptide(L)'
;MVSLKGHKPHSRVTQGSVCKQEVKGFNDLVTVTAGEWHRIEIEAMWKSDGTGHYKMWYDGEKVLDEKDISTTIDDDRAFQFRVGLYANDWHDDK
;
A
#
# COMPACT_ATOMS: atom_id res chain seq x y z
N MET A 1 -2.61 -1.81 -0.87
CA MET A 1 -3.74 -0.86 -0.89
C MET A 1 -3.19 0.51 -0.60
N VAL A 2 -3.70 1.56 -1.23
CA VAL A 2 -3.42 2.95 -0.89
C VAL A 2 -4.75 3.62 -0.59
N SER A 3 -4.84 4.30 0.56
CA SER A 3 -6.10 4.83 1.09
C SER A 3 -5.82 6.04 1.98
N LEU A 4 -6.84 6.88 2.20
CA LEU A 4 -6.75 8.06 3.04
C LEU A 4 -7.38 7.79 4.41
N LYS A 5 -6.71 8.21 5.49
CA LYS A 5 -7.31 8.33 6.83
C LYS A 5 -7.14 9.77 7.29
N GLY A 6 -8.24 10.49 7.44
CA GLY A 6 -8.19 11.95 7.54
C GLY A 6 -7.52 12.54 6.29
N HIS A 7 -6.53 13.41 6.50
CA HIS A 7 -5.74 14.04 5.41
C HIS A 7 -4.39 13.35 5.16
N LYS A 8 -4.24 12.07 5.53
CA LYS A 8 -2.97 11.35 5.39
C LYS A 8 -3.16 10.03 4.65
N PRO A 9 -2.37 9.74 3.60
CA PRO A 9 -2.42 8.47 2.94
C PRO A 9 -1.66 7.43 3.77
N HIS A 10 -2.19 6.22 3.73
CA HIS A 10 -1.56 5.03 4.25
C HIS A 10 -1.51 3.97 3.14
N SER A 11 -0.52 3.11 3.23
CA SER A 11 -0.34 1.98 2.34
C SER A 11 -0.15 0.71 3.14
N ARG A 12 -0.25 -0.45 2.48
CA ARG A 12 0.11 -1.74 3.07
C ARG A 12 0.51 -2.76 2.03
N VAL A 13 1.33 -3.70 2.45
CA VAL A 13 1.57 -4.98 1.78
C VAL A 13 0.95 -6.12 2.60
N THR A 14 0.67 -7.24 1.94
CA THR A 14 0.17 -8.46 2.57
C THR A 14 1.20 -9.56 2.36
N GLN A 15 1.50 -10.29 3.42
CA GLN A 15 2.59 -11.27 3.53
C GLN A 15 2.04 -12.61 4.04
N GLY A 16 2.92 -13.62 4.11
CA GLY A 16 2.59 -14.94 4.64
C GLY A 16 1.95 -15.82 3.57
N SER A 17 1.10 -16.74 4.01
CA SER A 17 0.46 -17.69 3.09
C SER A 17 -0.99 -17.35 2.81
N VAL A 18 -1.54 -17.97 1.76
CA VAL A 18 -2.96 -17.82 1.40
C VAL A 18 -3.88 -18.04 2.60
N CYS A 19 -3.55 -19.00 3.48
CA CYS A 19 -4.34 -19.38 4.66
C CYS A 19 -3.92 -18.65 5.94
N LYS A 20 -2.79 -17.95 5.95
CA LYS A 20 -2.25 -17.24 7.12
C LYS A 20 -1.58 -15.95 6.68
N GLN A 21 -2.41 -14.99 6.28
CA GLN A 21 -1.97 -13.69 5.81
C GLN A 21 -1.65 -12.74 6.97
N GLU A 22 -0.62 -11.93 6.79
CA GLU A 22 -0.26 -10.83 7.69
C GLU A 22 -0.20 -9.52 6.92
N VAL A 23 -0.58 -8.42 7.57
CA VAL A 23 -0.53 -7.08 6.98
C VAL A 23 0.63 -6.29 7.60
N LYS A 24 1.55 -5.84 6.75
CA LYS A 24 2.52 -4.80 7.11
C LYS A 24 2.02 -3.45 6.60
N GLY A 25 1.59 -2.61 7.53
CA GLY A 25 1.04 -1.28 7.26
C GLY A 25 2.09 -0.17 7.30
N PHE A 26 1.86 0.85 6.49
CA PHE A 26 2.67 2.07 6.40
C PHE A 26 1.72 3.27 6.55
N ASN A 27 1.83 3.98 7.68
CA ASN A 27 0.87 5.01 8.07
C ASN A 27 1.49 6.40 7.96
N ASP A 28 0.64 7.43 8.00
CA ASP A 28 1.03 8.83 8.13
C ASP A 28 2.10 9.31 7.12
N LEU A 29 2.01 8.86 5.87
CA LEU A 29 3.09 8.99 4.88
C LEU A 29 3.35 10.44 4.43
N VAL A 30 2.29 11.23 4.26
CA VAL A 30 2.34 12.65 3.88
C VAL A 30 1.02 13.34 4.23
N THR A 31 0.96 14.67 4.22
CA THR A 31 -0.30 15.41 4.31
C THR A 31 -0.82 15.71 2.90
N VAL A 32 -2.09 15.39 2.65
CA VAL A 32 -2.77 15.58 1.36
C VAL A 32 -3.67 16.80 1.42
N THR A 33 -3.62 17.65 0.40
CA THR A 33 -4.49 18.82 0.24
C THR A 33 -5.73 18.46 -0.59
N ALA A 34 -6.87 19.04 -0.24
CA ALA A 34 -8.12 18.80 -0.96
C ALA A 34 -8.25 19.77 -2.13
N GLY A 35 -8.84 19.31 -3.24
CA GLY A 35 -9.10 20.14 -4.42
C GLY A 35 -7.91 20.30 -5.38
N GLU A 36 -6.80 19.60 -5.13
CA GLU A 36 -5.59 19.64 -5.95
C GLU A 36 -5.31 18.27 -6.59
N TRP A 37 -4.63 18.29 -7.73
CA TRP A 37 -4.12 17.07 -8.36
C TRP A 37 -2.82 16.66 -7.67
N HIS A 38 -2.77 15.40 -7.25
CA HIS A 38 -1.57 14.79 -6.71
C HIS A 38 -1.17 13.56 -7.51
N ARG A 39 0.12 13.28 -7.54
CA ARG A 39 0.72 12.12 -8.20
C ARG A 39 1.26 11.15 -7.16
N ILE A 40 0.88 9.87 -7.30
CA ILE A 40 1.44 8.76 -6.52
C ILE A 40 2.22 7.87 -7.48
N GLU A 41 3.46 7.56 -7.12
CA GLU A 41 4.32 6.63 -7.85
C GLU A 41 4.67 5.49 -6.90
N ILE A 42 4.56 4.24 -7.37
CA ILE A 42 4.85 3.04 -6.56
C ILE A 42 5.88 2.20 -7.32
N GLU A 43 6.97 1.88 -6.64
CA GLU A 43 7.94 0.88 -7.08
C GLU A 43 7.85 -0.29 -6.12
N ALA A 44 7.49 -1.47 -6.64
CA ALA A 44 7.31 -2.66 -5.83
C ALA A 44 7.97 -3.87 -6.50
N MET A 45 8.75 -4.60 -5.71
CA MET A 45 9.26 -5.92 -6.07
C MET A 45 8.52 -6.97 -5.25
N TRP A 46 7.65 -7.72 -5.93
CA TRP A 46 6.77 -8.72 -5.34
C TRP A 46 7.54 -10.00 -4.99
N LYS A 47 7.76 -10.22 -3.70
CA LYS A 47 8.47 -11.36 -3.13
C LYS A 47 7.82 -11.81 -1.82
N SER A 48 7.80 -13.11 -1.57
CA SER A 48 7.26 -13.70 -0.33
C SER A 48 8.35 -14.12 0.66
N ASP A 49 9.63 -14.01 0.28
CA ASP A 49 10.80 -14.58 0.97
C ASP A 49 11.65 -13.55 1.74
N GLY A 50 11.13 -12.34 1.96
CA GLY A 50 11.88 -11.28 2.64
C GLY A 50 12.86 -10.51 1.76
N THR A 51 12.91 -10.75 0.44
CA THR A 51 13.85 -10.06 -0.47
C THR A 51 13.21 -8.96 -1.33
N GLY A 52 11.94 -8.62 -1.04
CA GLY A 52 11.19 -7.60 -1.76
C GLY A 52 11.49 -6.18 -1.29
N HIS A 53 10.95 -5.22 -2.04
CA HIS A 53 10.94 -3.81 -1.65
C HIS A 53 9.60 -3.16 -2.03
N TYR A 54 9.24 -2.12 -1.28
CA TYR A 54 8.04 -1.33 -1.52
C TYR A 54 8.36 0.14 -1.24
N LYS A 55 8.37 0.94 -2.31
CA LYS A 55 8.70 2.36 -2.27
C LYS A 55 7.55 3.17 -2.83
N MET A 56 7.39 4.38 -2.32
CA MET A 56 6.33 5.27 -2.77
C MET A 56 6.80 6.72 -2.79
N TRP A 57 6.32 7.45 -3.81
CA TRP A 57 6.50 8.88 -3.94
C TRP A 57 5.15 9.58 -4.00
N TYR A 58 5.12 10.80 -3.48
CA TYR A 58 4.01 11.73 -3.52
C TYR A 58 4.51 13.04 -4.13
N ASP A 59 3.92 13.45 -5.25
CA ASP A 59 4.30 14.65 -6.00
C ASP A 59 5.80 14.73 -6.35
N GLY A 60 6.46 13.57 -6.49
CA GLY A 60 7.88 13.43 -6.78
C GLY A 60 8.78 13.34 -5.55
N GLU A 61 8.26 13.58 -4.34
CA GLU A 61 8.99 13.38 -3.10
C GLU A 61 8.85 11.94 -2.61
N LYS A 62 9.95 11.30 -2.23
CA LYS A 62 9.92 9.94 -1.69
C LYS A 62 9.37 9.95 -0.27
N VAL A 63 8.24 9.27 -0.06
CA VAL A 63 7.55 9.18 1.24
C VAL A 63 7.68 7.82 1.90
N LEU A 64 8.14 6.80 1.18
CA LEU A 64 8.36 5.45 1.69
C LEU A 64 9.52 4.76 0.95
N ASP A 65 10.42 4.10 1.69
CA ASP A 65 11.53 3.31 1.13
C ASP A 65 11.77 2.05 1.98
N GLU A 66 10.90 1.04 1.84
CA GLU A 66 11.02 -0.22 2.58
C GLU A 66 11.72 -1.28 1.73
N LYS A 67 12.67 -1.99 2.35
CA LYS A 67 13.51 -3.02 1.72
C LYS A 67 13.62 -4.23 2.64
N ASP A 68 14.06 -5.35 2.08
CA ASP A 68 14.29 -6.61 2.79
C ASP A 68 13.01 -7.08 3.53
N ILE A 69 11.88 -6.99 2.81
CA ILE A 69 10.55 -7.38 3.31
C ILE A 69 9.86 -8.33 2.34
N SER A 70 8.96 -9.17 2.87
CA SER A 70 7.95 -9.80 2.02
C SER A 70 6.92 -8.74 1.60
N THR A 71 6.51 -8.75 0.34
CA THR A 71 5.60 -7.75 -0.24
C THR A 71 4.35 -8.39 -0.86
N THR A 72 4.34 -9.72 -0.96
CA THR A 72 3.18 -10.51 -1.38
C THR A 72 3.10 -11.82 -0.59
N ILE A 73 1.98 -12.52 -0.74
CA ILE A 73 1.78 -13.88 -0.23
C ILE A 73 2.58 -14.91 -1.05
N ASP A 74 2.80 -16.10 -0.48
CA ASP A 74 3.52 -17.23 -1.09
C ASP A 74 2.73 -18.00 -2.17
N ASP A 75 2.13 -17.30 -3.11
CA ASP A 75 1.29 -17.87 -4.17
C ASP A 75 1.49 -17.14 -5.51
N ASP A 76 1.42 -17.88 -6.61
CA ASP A 76 1.71 -17.38 -7.97
C ASP A 76 0.51 -16.69 -8.66
N ARG A 77 -0.60 -16.47 -7.96
CA ARG A 77 -1.78 -15.82 -8.54
C ARG A 77 -1.48 -14.42 -9.07
N ALA A 78 -2.07 -14.09 -10.21
CA ALA A 78 -2.09 -12.73 -10.72
C ALA A 78 -3.03 -11.86 -9.87
N PHE A 79 -2.56 -10.65 -9.53
CA PHE A 79 -3.36 -9.63 -8.86
C PHE A 79 -3.86 -8.59 -9.86
N GLN A 80 -5.05 -8.06 -9.59
CA GLN A 80 -5.58 -6.93 -10.34
C GLN A 80 -5.08 -5.62 -9.77
N PHE A 81 -4.78 -4.65 -10.65
CA PHE A 81 -4.56 -3.27 -10.26
C PHE A 81 -5.84 -2.47 -10.48
N ARG A 82 -6.38 -1.86 -9.42
CA ARG A 82 -7.62 -1.09 -9.44
C ARG A 82 -7.38 0.28 -8.82
N VAL A 83 -7.98 1.31 -9.42
CA VAL A 83 -7.99 2.68 -8.92
C VAL A 83 -9.43 3.15 -8.89
N GLY A 84 -9.85 3.75 -7.78
CA GLY A 84 -11.20 4.26 -7.59
C GLY A 84 -11.51 4.50 -6.12
N LEU A 85 -12.66 5.12 -5.86
CA LEU A 85 -13.16 5.31 -4.50
C LEU A 85 -13.74 3.99 -3.98
N TYR A 86 -13.07 3.40 -3.01
CA TYR A 86 -13.58 2.28 -2.23
C TYR A 86 -13.76 2.74 -0.78
N ALA A 87 -14.97 3.21 -0.44
CA ALA A 87 -15.32 3.71 0.89
C ALA A 87 -15.66 2.55 1.85
N ASN A 88 -14.65 1.73 2.14
CA ASN A 88 -14.80 0.48 2.89
C ASN A 88 -15.24 0.69 4.35
N ASP A 89 -14.73 1.72 5.02
CA ASP A 89 -15.04 1.98 6.43
C ASP A 89 -16.53 2.25 6.66
N TRP A 90 -17.29 2.70 5.66
CA TRP A 90 -18.76 2.85 5.80
C TRP A 90 -19.50 1.54 5.98
N HIS A 91 -18.92 0.44 5.51
CA HIS A 91 -19.45 -0.90 5.73
C HIS A 91 -18.82 -1.55 6.97
N ASP A 92 -17.51 -1.31 7.18
CA ASP A 92 -16.69 -2.04 8.13
C ASP A 92 -16.68 -1.43 9.55
N ASP A 93 -16.80 -0.10 9.70
CA ASP A 93 -16.92 0.56 11.00
C ASP A 93 -18.36 0.39 11.54
N LYS A 94 -18.55 -0.58 12.44
CA LYS A 94 -19.75 -0.75 13.27
C LYS A 94 -19.45 -0.47 14.74
#